data_AF-A0A0V8D402-F1
#
_entry.id   AF-A0A0V8D402-F1
#
_cell.length_a   1.000
_cell.length_b   1.000
_cell.length_c   1.000
_cell.angle_alpha   90.00
_cell.angle_beta   90.00
_cell.angle_gamma   90.00
#
_symmetry.space_group_name_H-M   'P 1'
#
loop_
_entity.id
_entity.type
_entity.pdbx_description
1 polymer ?
#
loop_
_entity_poly.entity_id
_entity_poly.type
_entity_poly.pdbx_seq_one_letter_code
_entity_poly.pdbx_strand_id
1 'polypeptide(L)'
;MAINLDDLETESKEIIAEVEALINDEVEFEVHTFTGNPKKEIINFAKQFELDLIVVGSNGKGLLDRMLVGSTTSYVVNHAPCNVMVVK
;
A
#
# COMPACT_ATOMS: atom_id res chain seq x y z
N MET A 1 -10.67 15.00 13.82
CA MET A 1 -11.35 13.69 13.83
C MET A 1 -10.33 12.71 14.37
N ALA A 2 -10.47 12.24 15.60
CA ALA A 2 -9.60 11.19 16.10
C ALA A 2 -10.02 9.92 15.40
N ILE A 3 -9.16 9.40 14.53
CA ILE A 3 -9.41 8.12 13.88
C ILE A 3 -9.12 7.05 14.94
N ASN A 4 -10.10 6.22 15.27
CA ASN A 4 -9.90 5.11 16.20
C ASN A 4 -9.07 4.01 15.51
N LEU A 5 -8.10 3.45 16.21
CA LEU A 5 -7.26 2.37 15.68
C LEU A 5 -8.11 1.12 15.40
N ASP A 6 -9.11 0.84 16.24
CA ASP A 6 -10.01 -0.30 16.04
C ASP A 6 -10.83 -0.16 14.74
N ASP A 7 -11.23 1.06 14.39
CA ASP A 7 -11.95 1.36 13.16
C ASP A 7 -11.05 1.13 11.94
N LEU A 8 -9.77 1.56 12.02
CA LEU A 8 -8.78 1.33 10.95
C LEU A 8 -8.43 -0.14 10.76
N GLU A 9 -8.30 -0.89 11.85
CA GLU A 9 -8.02 -2.33 11.78
C GLU A 9 -9.20 -3.09 11.16
N THR A 10 -10.43 -2.68 11.49
CA THR A 10 -11.64 -3.25 10.89
C THR A 10 -11.69 -2.96 9.39
N GLU A 11 -11.48 -1.70 8.99
CA GLU A 11 -11.45 -1.30 7.57
C GLU A 11 -10.33 -2.03 6.80
N SER A 12 -9.15 -2.20 7.41
CA SER A 12 -8.04 -2.94 6.80
C SER A 12 -8.41 -4.40 6.54
N LYS A 13 -9.11 -5.07 7.48
CA LYS A 13 -9.53 -6.47 7.32
C LYS A 13 -10.54 -6.63 6.17
N GLU A 14 -11.48 -5.69 6.05
CA GLU A 14 -12.47 -5.70 4.97
C GLU A 14 -11.80 -5.56 3.59
N ILE A 15 -10.87 -4.61 3.44
CA ILE A 15 -10.12 -4.42 2.19
C ILE A 15 -9.31 -5.66 1.82
N ILE A 16 -8.63 -6.25 2.80
CA ILE A 16 -7.82 -7.46 2.58
C ILE A 16 -8.71 -8.61 2.11
N ALA A 17 -9.82 -8.86 2.80
CA ALA A 17 -10.73 -9.95 2.43
C ALA A 17 -11.31 -9.79 1.01
N GLU A 18 -11.61 -8.55 0.60
CA GLU A 18 -12.05 -8.26 -0.78
C GLU A 18 -10.95 -8.58 -1.80
N VAL A 19 -9.70 -8.19 -1.52
CA VAL A 19 -8.57 -8.45 -2.42
C VAL A 19 -8.23 -9.94 -2.48
N GLU A 20 -8.22 -10.64 -1.35
CA GLU A 20 -7.95 -12.08 -1.29
C GLU A 20 -8.95 -12.88 -2.15
N ALA A 21 -10.22 -12.47 -2.17
CA ALA A 21 -11.24 -13.10 -3.00
C ALA A 21 -11.03 -12.89 -4.51
N LEU A 22 -10.18 -11.94 -4.93
CA LEU A 22 -9.85 -11.66 -6.33
C LEU A 22 -8.59 -12.38 -6.82
N ILE A 23 -7.74 -12.85 -5.91
CA ILE A 23 -6.50 -13.55 -6.26
C ILE A 23 -6.85 -15.01 -6.56
N ASN A 24 -6.35 -15.53 -7.68
CA ASN A 24 -6.57 -16.92 -8.06
C ASN A 24 -5.54 -17.85 -7.40
N ASP A 25 -5.83 -19.16 -7.37
CA ASP A 25 -4.94 -20.18 -6.79
C ASP A 25 -3.61 -20.35 -7.55
N GLU A 26 -3.42 -19.65 -8.68
CA GLU A 26 -2.21 -19.72 -9.50
C GLU A 26 -1.12 -18.76 -9.01
N VAL A 27 -1.46 -17.83 -8.11
CA VAL A 27 -0.53 -16.83 -7.55
C VAL A 27 -0.36 -17.06 -6.06
N GLU A 28 0.85 -17.41 -5.66
CA GLU A 28 1.25 -17.40 -4.25
C GLU A 28 1.33 -15.96 -3.75
N PHE A 29 0.67 -15.67 -2.63
CA PHE A 29 0.68 -14.34 -2.03
C PHE A 29 0.71 -14.42 -0.50
N GLU A 30 1.26 -13.37 0.11
CA GLU A 30 1.24 -13.18 1.56
C GLU A 30 0.70 -11.79 1.89
N VAL A 31 -0.06 -11.70 2.97
CA VAL A 31 -0.60 -10.44 3.47
C VAL A 31 0.22 -9.96 4.66
N HIS A 32 0.71 -8.73 4.58
CA HIS A 32 1.44 -8.07 5.67
C HIS A 32 0.76 -6.75 6.03
N THR A 33 0.48 -6.54 7.32
CA THR A 33 -0.10 -5.29 7.85
C THR A 33 0.89 -4.58 8.77
N PHE A 34 0.91 -3.25 8.71
CA PHE A 34 1.84 -2.42 9.47
C PHE A 34 1.11 -1.25 10.12
N THR A 35 1.48 -0.94 11.37
CA THR A 35 1.03 0.26 12.07
C THR A 35 2.18 1.25 12.13
N GLY A 36 2.01 2.42 11.48
CA GLY A 36 3.07 3.42 11.43
C GLY A 36 2.89 4.43 10.31
N ASN A 37 3.99 4.99 9.83
CA ASN A 37 3.98 5.89 8.68
C ASN A 37 4.11 5.08 7.38
N PRO A 38 3.07 5.00 6.52
CA PRO A 38 3.08 4.14 5.33
C PRO A 38 4.28 4.39 4.41
N LYS A 39 4.73 5.65 4.32
CA LYS A 39 5.90 6.04 3.52
C LYS A 39 7.17 5.31 3.94
N LYS A 40 7.37 5.14 5.25
CA LYS A 40 8.55 4.48 5.80
C LYS A 40 8.39 2.97 5.79
N GLU A 41 7.23 2.47 6.20
CA GLU A 41 6.97 1.03 6.28
C GLU A 41 7.10 0.34 4.92
N ILE A 42 6.54 0.92 3.85
CA ILE A 42 6.68 0.37 2.49
C ILE A 42 8.15 0.25 2.07
N ILE A 43 8.94 1.30 2.31
CA ILE A 43 10.38 1.33 1.94
C ILE A 43 11.18 0.34 2.79
N ASN A 44 10.90 0.27 4.09
CA ASN A 44 11.59 -0.62 5.01
C ASN A 44 11.31 -2.09 4.67
N PHE A 45 10.05 -2.43 4.39
CA PHE A 45 9.66 -3.78 3.99
C PHE A 45 10.33 -4.18 2.68
N ALA A 46 10.27 -3.33 1.65
CA ALA A 46 10.93 -3.61 0.38
C ALA A 46 12.45 -3.80 0.51
N LYS A 47 13.10 -3.05 1.41
CA LYS A 47 14.54 -3.23 1.72
C LYS A 47 14.82 -4.52 2.49
N GLN A 48 14.00 -4.83 3.49
CA GLN A 48 14.20 -5.98 4.36
C GLN A 48 14.03 -7.30 3.60
N PHE A 49 13.09 -7.35 2.66
CA PHE A 49 12.77 -8.54 1.88
C PHE A 49 13.35 -8.51 0.46
N GLU A 50 14.22 -7.54 0.17
CA GLU A 50 14.91 -7.40 -1.13
C GLU A 50 13.95 -7.50 -2.34
N LEU A 51 12.79 -6.84 -2.26
CA LEU A 51 11.76 -6.91 -3.30
C LEU A 51 12.23 -6.25 -4.61
N ASP A 52 11.89 -6.84 -5.74
CA ASP A 52 12.30 -6.33 -7.07
C ASP A 52 11.35 -5.26 -7.66
N LEU A 53 10.09 -5.24 -7.22
CA LEU A 53 9.04 -4.35 -7.72
C LEU A 53 8.04 -3.96 -6.63
N ILE A 54 7.74 -2.68 -6.55
CA ILE A 54 6.62 -2.15 -5.77
C ILE A 54 5.51 -1.69 -6.74
N VAL A 55 4.29 -2.20 -6.54
CA VAL A 55 3.10 -1.74 -7.26
C VAL A 55 2.23 -0.91 -6.33
N VAL A 56 1.95 0.33 -6.71
CA VAL A 56 1.17 1.27 -5.89
C VAL A 56 0.16 2.03 -6.72
N GLY A 57 -1.01 2.32 -6.14
CA GLY A 57 -1.98 3.23 -6.73
C GLY A 57 -1.43 4.66 -6.82
N SER A 58 -1.90 5.43 -7.81
CA SER A 58 -1.53 6.83 -7.99
C SER A 58 -2.01 7.72 -6.83
N ASN A 59 -3.13 7.36 -6.20
CA ASN A 59 -3.80 8.08 -5.11
C ASN A 59 -4.44 7.11 -4.10
N GLY A 60 -4.74 7.61 -2.89
CA GLY A 60 -5.46 6.87 -1.85
C GLY A 60 -6.98 7.08 -1.89
N LYS A 61 -7.69 6.61 -0.86
CA LYS A 61 -9.15 6.73 -0.72
C LYS A 61 -9.69 8.18 -0.66
N GLY A 62 -8.84 9.19 -0.42
CA GLY A 62 -9.24 10.58 -0.25
C GLY A 62 -9.48 11.34 -1.56
N LEU A 63 -10.52 12.17 -1.59
CA LEU A 63 -10.97 13.03 -2.71
C LEU A 63 -10.05 14.25 -2.97
N LEU A 64 -8.74 14.17 -2.70
CA LEU A 64 -7.81 15.22 -3.08
C LEU A 64 -7.42 14.99 -4.54
N ASP A 65 -8.24 15.55 -5.42
CA ASP A 65 -8.06 15.76 -6.85
C ASP A 65 -7.42 14.58 -7.63
N ARG A 66 -8.23 13.89 -8.44
CA ARG A 66 -7.81 12.75 -9.31
C ARG A 66 -6.69 13.10 -10.32
N MET A 67 -6.21 14.35 -10.31
CA MET A 67 -5.13 14.87 -11.13
C MET A 67 -3.75 14.85 -10.45
N LEU A 68 -3.66 14.81 -9.12
CA LEU A 68 -2.38 14.83 -8.41
C LEU A 68 -1.90 13.42 -8.05
N VAL A 69 -0.60 13.27 -7.80
CA VAL A 69 -0.01 12.04 -7.28
C VAL A 69 -0.01 12.10 -5.76
N GLY A 70 -0.47 11.04 -5.11
CA GLY A 70 -0.55 10.94 -3.67
C GLY A 70 0.81 11.11 -2.99
N SER A 71 0.82 11.68 -1.79
CA SER A 71 2.09 11.94 -1.08
C SER A 71 2.85 10.65 -0.70
N THR A 72 2.14 9.54 -0.50
CA THR A 72 2.74 8.22 -0.26
C THR A 72 3.38 7.68 -1.53
N THR A 73 2.63 7.66 -2.64
CA THR A 73 3.13 7.24 -3.96
C THR A 73 4.36 8.04 -4.37
N SER A 74 4.30 9.37 -4.24
CA SER A 74 5.44 10.26 -4.53
C SER A 74 6.66 9.90 -3.68
N TYR A 75 6.46 9.61 -2.39
CA TYR A 75 7.57 9.20 -1.53
C TYR A 75 8.15 7.85 -1.96
N VAL A 76 7.31 6.86 -2.24
CA VAL A 76 7.75 5.53 -2.68
C VAL A 76 8.57 5.61 -3.95
N VAL A 77 8.08 6.31 -4.98
CA VAL A 77 8.79 6.51 -6.25
C VAL A 77 10.19 7.10 -6.06
N ASN A 78 10.36 8.02 -5.11
CA ASN A 78 11.64 8.70 -4.88
C ASN A 78 12.61 7.93 -3.96
N HIS A 79 12.16 6.91 -3.22
CA HIS A 79 12.97 6.28 -2.16
C HIS A 79 13.00 4.75 -2.21
N ALA A 80 12.25 4.12 -3.11
CA ALA A 80 12.22 2.67 -3.27
C ALA A 80 13.63 2.12 -3.54
N PRO A 81 13.99 0.97 -2.93
CA PRO A 81 15.23 0.28 -3.25
C PRO A 81 15.18 -0.41 -4.63
N CYS A 82 14.01 -0.44 -5.27
CA CYS A 82 13.71 -1.23 -6.44
C CYS A 82 12.74 -0.50 -7.39
N ASN A 83 12.32 -1.18 -8.46
CA ASN A 83 11.43 -0.60 -9.45
C ASN A 83 10.06 -0.26 -8.83
N VAL A 84 9.42 0.79 -9.35
CA VAL A 84 8.08 1.21 -8.89
C VAL A 84 7.16 1.33 -10.09
N MET A 85 6.02 0.62 -10.04
CA MET A 85 4.93 0.74 -10.99
C MET A 85 3.76 1.49 -10.36
N VAL A 86 3.38 2.61 -10.96
CA VAL A 86 2.24 3.43 -10.52
C VAL A 86 1.04 3.13 -11.39
N VAL A 87 -0.06 2.69 -10.76
CA VAL A 87 -1.32 2.33 -11.44
C VAL A 87 -2.38 3.42 -11.19
N LYS A 88 -3.17 3.73 -12.21
CA LYS A 88 -4.22 4.77 -12.14
C LYS A 88 -5.62 4.17 -12.15
#